data_AF-A0A7X8A593-F1
#
_entry.id   AF-A0A7X8A593-F1
#
_cell.length_a   1.000
_cell.length_b   1.000
_cell.length_c   1.000
_cell.angle_alpha   90.00
_cell.angle_beta   90.00
_cell.angle_gamma   90.00
#
_symmetry.space_group_name_H-M   'P 1'
#
loop_
_entity.id
_entity.type
_entity.pdbx_description
1 polymer ?
#
loop_
_entity_poly.entity_id
_entity_poly.type
_entity_poly.pdbx_seq_one_letter_code
_entity_poly.pdbx_strand_id
1 'polypeptide(L)'
;MVSPYHVLEQKRCLQEGCVHFIWKCKIYGKDFNCPRGFKHVGRNCGDCKHYYEEKVCYKPEPQISDTEMSAYLAQLEDYRYWLSTVIDKRVPFSGEISGVFPSLLKIVDYEKSETRLNGFLIRFEKAHIGYDLFADRLYLQVGQRFIRKYSPAERDYIECQAVLKTDRGRVVMINPTRIEYTNGDNLPLIDYSRALVGRTTGVIVKDNCALCKGCPYGALMDVVIIRPQPNQYRRFYCLRGIEIARECPIRLEAKIRLYGNEPAEI
;
A
#
# COMPACT_ATOMS: atom_id res chain seq x y z
N MET A 1 8.53 -7.16 6.04
CA MET A 1 8.51 -7.89 4.75
C MET A 1 8.38 -6.86 3.64
N VAL A 2 9.40 -6.77 2.78
CA VAL A 2 9.47 -5.81 1.66
C VAL A 2 8.92 -6.52 0.41
N SER A 3 8.12 -5.85 -0.42
CA SER A 3 7.57 -6.50 -1.62
C SER A 3 8.67 -6.77 -2.66
N PRO A 4 8.57 -7.86 -3.43
CA PRO A 4 9.51 -8.13 -4.53
C PRO A 4 9.61 -6.97 -5.52
N TYR A 5 8.48 -6.31 -5.85
CA TYR A 5 8.46 -5.09 -6.66
C TYR A 5 9.38 -4.00 -6.10
N HIS A 6 9.37 -3.75 -4.78
CA HIS A 6 10.21 -2.71 -4.20
C HIS A 6 11.70 -3.07 -4.31
N VAL A 7 12.07 -4.34 -4.14
CA VAL A 7 13.46 -4.82 -4.23
C VAL A 7 13.95 -4.84 -5.68
N LEU A 8 13.16 -5.38 -6.60
CA LEU A 8 13.53 -5.62 -7.99
C LEU A 8 13.39 -4.37 -8.87
N GLU A 9 12.30 -3.61 -8.74
CA GLU A 9 12.00 -2.50 -9.65
C GLU A 9 12.39 -1.15 -9.07
N GLN A 10 12.02 -0.89 -7.81
CA GLN A 10 12.18 0.45 -7.22
C GLN A 10 13.60 0.66 -6.68
N LYS A 11 14.15 -0.34 -5.99
CA LYS A 11 15.48 -0.27 -5.39
C LYS A 11 16.56 -0.93 -6.24
N ARG A 12 16.18 -1.90 -7.08
CA ARG A 12 17.09 -2.69 -7.95
C ARG A 12 18.26 -3.32 -7.19
N CYS A 13 18.05 -3.63 -5.91
CA CYS A 13 19.15 -3.99 -5.00
C CYS A 13 19.51 -5.47 -5.00
N LEU A 14 18.80 -6.33 -5.74
CA LEU A 14 19.00 -7.78 -5.64
C LEU A 14 20.39 -8.22 -6.14
N GLN A 15 20.92 -7.61 -7.20
CA GLN A 15 22.23 -7.98 -7.75
C GLN A 15 23.38 -7.21 -7.10
N GLU A 16 23.25 -5.88 -7.00
CA GLU A 16 24.34 -4.97 -6.59
C GLU A 16 24.33 -4.61 -5.10
N GLY A 17 23.24 -4.90 -4.39
CA GLY A 17 23.01 -4.49 -3.00
C GLY A 17 22.52 -3.04 -2.86
N CYS A 18 21.82 -2.76 -1.76
CA CYS A 18 21.39 -1.42 -1.38
C CYS A 18 22.51 -0.72 -0.60
N VAL A 19 23.06 0.35 -1.17
CA VAL A 19 24.05 1.19 -0.48
C VAL A 19 23.33 2.19 0.43
N HIS A 20 23.70 2.19 1.70
CA HIS A 20 23.30 3.17 2.70
C HIS A 20 24.53 3.91 3.20
N PHE A 21 24.40 5.23 3.31
CA PHE A 21 25.40 6.08 3.94
C PHE A 21 24.95 6.37 5.36
N ILE A 22 25.64 5.77 6.34
CA ILE A 22 25.37 6.00 7.75
C ILE A 22 26.26 7.15 8.21
N TRP A 23 25.63 8.27 8.55
CA TRP A 23 26.30 9.41 9.13
C TRP A 23 26.62 9.15 10.59
N LYS A 24 27.90 9.12 10.93
CA LYS A 24 28.36 8.92 12.31
C LYS A 24 29.19 10.11 12.77
N CYS A 25 29.22 10.29 14.09
CA CYS A 25 30.05 11.29 14.74
C CYS A 25 30.75 10.64 15.94
N LYS A 26 32.08 10.77 16.01
CA LYS A 26 32.91 10.13 17.04
C LYS A 26 32.59 10.58 18.47
N ILE A 27 31.91 11.72 18.63
CA ILE A 27 31.59 12.35 19.92
C ILE A 27 30.08 12.41 20.21
N TYR A 28 29.23 12.04 19.26
CA TYR A 28 27.78 12.07 19.46
C TYR A 28 27.33 10.94 20.40
N GLY A 29 26.53 11.26 21.41
CA GLY A 29 26.11 10.32 22.45
C GLY A 29 27.17 10.02 23.51
N LYS A 30 28.33 10.70 23.46
CA LYS A 30 29.29 10.78 24.57
C LYS A 30 29.00 12.05 25.38
N ASP A 31 29.53 12.19 26.59
CA ASP A 31 29.33 13.36 27.49
C ASP A 31 29.88 14.70 26.94
N PHE A 32 30.15 14.79 25.64
CA PHE A 32 30.65 15.96 24.96
C PHE A 32 29.59 16.58 24.05
N ASN A 33 29.33 17.87 24.27
CA ASN A 33 28.48 18.65 23.39
C ASN A 33 29.16 18.88 22.03
N CYS A 34 28.35 18.91 20.95
CA CYS A 34 28.86 19.20 19.62
C CYS A 34 29.47 20.62 19.58
N PRO A 35 30.74 20.80 19.15
CA PRO A 35 31.36 22.12 19.04
C PRO A 35 30.63 23.07 18.09
N ARG A 36 29.86 22.53 17.15
CA ARG A 36 29.04 23.27 16.18
C ARG A 36 27.59 23.42 16.62
N GLY A 37 27.23 23.00 17.84
CA GLY A 37 25.89 23.15 18.42
C GLY A 37 24.81 22.23 17.82
N PHE A 38 25.17 21.26 16.98
CA PHE A 38 24.18 20.36 16.38
C PHE A 38 23.67 19.31 17.38
N LYS A 39 22.34 19.09 17.37
CA LYS A 39 21.65 18.10 18.22
C LYS A 39 21.58 16.69 17.61
N HIS A 40 21.97 16.53 16.36
CA HIS A 40 21.99 15.26 15.64
C HIS A 40 23.09 15.29 14.57
N VAL A 41 23.57 14.11 14.16
CA VAL A 41 24.50 14.00 13.02
C VAL A 41 23.71 14.16 11.73
N GLY A 42 24.18 15.03 10.85
CA GLY A 42 23.45 15.42 9.64
C GLY A 42 24.38 15.80 8.50
N ARG A 43 23.81 16.10 7.33
CA ARG A 43 24.54 16.61 6.14
C ARG A 43 25.45 17.80 6.43
N ASN A 44 25.11 18.62 7.42
CA ASN A 44 25.87 19.81 7.80
C ASN A 44 27.16 19.49 8.59
N CYS A 45 27.37 18.21 8.93
CA CYS A 45 28.56 17.75 9.65
C CYS A 45 29.76 17.43 8.74
N GLY A 46 29.61 17.51 7.41
CA GLY A 46 30.63 17.10 6.42
C GLY A 46 32.05 17.61 6.69
N ASP A 47 32.19 18.89 7.04
CA ASP A 47 33.51 19.51 7.30
C ASP A 47 34.02 19.32 8.74
N CYS A 48 33.33 18.53 9.56
CA CYS A 48 33.70 18.32 10.96
C CYS A 48 34.75 17.20 11.08
N LYS A 49 35.85 17.44 11.79
CA LYS A 49 36.89 16.42 12.07
C LYS A 49 36.37 15.16 12.81
N HIS A 50 35.22 15.26 13.47
CA HIS A 50 34.60 14.16 14.21
C HIS A 50 33.55 13.41 13.39
N TYR A 51 33.16 13.95 12.23
CA TYR A 51 32.23 13.31 11.31
C TYR A 51 32.96 12.25 10.50
N TYR A 52 32.26 11.14 10.26
CA TYR A 52 32.66 10.17 9.26
C TYR A 52 31.42 9.51 8.69
N GLU A 53 31.52 9.13 7.43
CA GLU A 53 30.47 8.43 6.71
C GLU A 53 30.87 6.97 6.55
N GLU A 54 29.97 6.07 6.91
CA GLU A 54 30.14 4.64 6.67
C GLU A 54 29.23 4.22 5.52
N LYS A 55 29.84 3.75 4.43
CA LYS A 55 29.13 3.16 3.29
C LYS A 55 28.82 1.70 3.62
N VAL A 56 27.58 1.40 3.96
CA VAL A 56 27.10 0.04 4.23
C VAL A 56 26.35 -0.47 3.01
N CYS A 57 26.73 -1.64 2.48
CA CYS A 57 25.98 -2.30 1.41
C CYS A 57 25.17 -3.45 2.01
N TYR A 58 23.84 -3.38 1.88
CA TYR A 58 22.93 -4.45 2.26
C TYR A 58 22.51 -5.21 1.00
N LYS A 59 23.03 -6.43 0.82
CA LYS A 59 22.56 -7.33 -0.23
C LYS A 59 21.43 -8.20 0.31
N PRO A 60 20.19 -8.07 -0.19
CA PRO A 60 19.12 -8.95 0.25
C PRO A 60 19.40 -10.39 -0.21
N GLU A 61 19.31 -11.35 0.71
CA GLU A 61 19.49 -12.76 0.42
C GLU A 61 18.13 -13.44 0.21
N PRO A 62 17.91 -14.13 -0.92
CA PRO A 62 16.71 -14.91 -1.13
C PRO A 62 16.64 -16.03 -0.09
N GLN A 63 15.47 -16.23 0.50
CA GLN A 63 15.20 -17.27 1.49
C GLN A 63 14.69 -18.58 0.85
N ILE A 64 14.87 -18.71 -0.47
CA ILE A 64 14.38 -19.81 -1.30
C ILE A 64 15.56 -20.43 -2.04
N SER A 65 15.41 -21.68 -2.48
CA SER A 65 16.43 -22.37 -3.26
C SER A 65 16.70 -21.68 -4.60
N ASP A 66 17.88 -21.89 -5.18
CA ASP A 66 18.24 -21.35 -6.51
C ASP A 66 17.28 -21.84 -7.61
N THR A 67 16.75 -23.06 -7.47
CA THR A 67 15.73 -23.63 -8.36
C THR A 67 14.41 -22.88 -8.27
N GLU A 68 13.94 -22.59 -7.06
CA GLU A 68 12.71 -21.81 -6.85
C GLU A 68 12.89 -20.36 -7.31
N MET A 69 14.07 -19.79 -7.09
CA MET A 69 14.42 -18.45 -7.55
C MET A 69 14.39 -18.35 -9.07
N SER A 70 14.97 -19.34 -9.76
CA SER A 70 14.98 -19.40 -11.23
C SER A 70 13.56 -19.55 -11.79
N ALA A 71 12.74 -20.44 -11.19
CA ALA A 71 11.34 -20.61 -11.56
C ALA A 71 10.52 -19.32 -11.34
N TYR A 72 10.75 -18.62 -10.22
CA TYR A 72 10.11 -17.34 -9.93
C TYR A 72 10.46 -16.27 -10.97
N LEU A 73 11.74 -16.18 -11.37
CA LEU A 73 12.18 -15.23 -12.39
C LEU A 73 11.56 -15.52 -13.75
N ALA A 74 11.47 -16.79 -14.15
CA ALA A 74 10.79 -17.19 -15.38
C ALA A 74 9.30 -16.82 -15.35
N GLN A 75 8.60 -17.14 -14.26
CA GLN A 75 7.19 -16.74 -14.07
C GLN A 75 7.00 -15.21 -14.10
N LEU A 76 7.96 -14.46 -13.55
CA LEU A 76 7.94 -13.01 -13.56
C LEU A 76 8.12 -12.45 -14.98
N GLU A 77 8.95 -13.08 -15.82
CA GLU A 77 9.11 -12.72 -17.22
C GLU A 77 7.83 -13.01 -18.02
N ASP A 78 7.22 -14.18 -17.85
CA ASP A 78 5.94 -14.53 -18.47
C ASP A 78 4.84 -13.55 -18.07
N TYR A 79 4.76 -13.22 -16.77
CA TYR A 79 3.84 -12.22 -16.26
C TYR A 79 4.07 -10.83 -16.88
N ARG A 80 5.33 -10.39 -16.99
CA ARG A 80 5.66 -9.10 -17.62
C ARG A 80 5.31 -9.08 -19.10
N TYR A 81 5.55 -10.18 -19.79
CA TYR A 81 5.15 -10.33 -21.19
C TYR A 81 3.65 -10.23 -21.33
N TRP A 82 2.87 -11.04 -20.60
CA TRP A 82 1.41 -10.96 -20.57
C TRP A 82 0.95 -9.53 -20.27
N LEU A 83 1.49 -8.91 -19.22
CA LEU A 83 1.13 -7.55 -18.81
C LEU A 83 1.38 -6.55 -19.93
N SER A 84 2.49 -6.66 -20.66
CA SER A 84 2.79 -5.79 -21.82
C SER A 84 1.75 -5.93 -22.95
N THR A 85 1.09 -7.10 -23.06
CA THR A 85 0.05 -7.32 -24.07
C THR A 85 -1.30 -6.73 -23.68
N VAL A 86 -1.58 -6.52 -22.39
CA VAL A 86 -2.90 -6.06 -21.90
C VAL A 86 -2.89 -4.67 -21.27
N ILE A 87 -1.72 -4.16 -20.87
CA ILE A 87 -1.59 -2.84 -20.26
C ILE A 87 -2.08 -1.75 -21.22
N ASP A 88 -2.75 -0.75 -20.66
CA ASP A 88 -3.34 0.39 -21.36
C ASP A 88 -4.46 0.04 -22.35
N LYS A 89 -4.82 -1.24 -22.46
CA LYS A 89 -5.95 -1.70 -23.27
C LYS A 89 -7.22 -1.76 -22.45
N ARG A 90 -8.34 -1.51 -23.12
CA ARG A 90 -9.67 -1.74 -22.57
C ARG A 90 -10.01 -3.21 -22.73
N VAL A 91 -10.23 -3.89 -21.61
CA VAL A 91 -10.52 -5.33 -21.55
C VAL A 91 -11.80 -5.57 -20.77
N PRO A 92 -12.59 -6.61 -21.12
CA PRO A 92 -13.67 -7.07 -20.27
C PRO A 92 -13.09 -7.64 -18.97
N PHE A 93 -13.79 -7.39 -17.88
CA PHE A 93 -13.38 -7.69 -16.53
C PHE A 93 -14.58 -8.09 -15.70
N SER A 94 -14.47 -9.16 -14.92
CA SER A 94 -15.52 -9.55 -13.98
C SER A 94 -14.96 -10.17 -12.70
N GLY A 95 -15.69 -10.02 -11.60
CA GLY A 95 -15.27 -10.58 -10.32
C GLY A 95 -16.17 -10.23 -9.15
N GLU A 96 -15.97 -10.99 -8.06
CA GLU A 96 -16.66 -10.78 -6.78
C GLU A 96 -15.87 -9.79 -5.90
N ILE A 97 -16.58 -8.80 -5.36
CA ILE A 97 -16.01 -7.76 -4.52
C ILE A 97 -15.58 -8.35 -3.17
N SER A 98 -14.30 -8.21 -2.85
CA SER A 98 -13.72 -8.60 -1.55
C SER A 98 -13.58 -7.45 -0.55
N GLY A 99 -13.88 -6.21 -0.97
CA GLY A 99 -13.79 -5.04 -0.10
C GLY A 99 -13.76 -3.73 -0.87
N VAL A 100 -14.21 -2.66 -0.23
CA VAL A 100 -14.25 -1.31 -0.81
C VAL A 100 -13.54 -0.34 0.12
N PHE A 101 -12.55 0.37 -0.43
CA PHE A 101 -11.67 1.25 0.35
C PHE A 101 -11.64 2.65 -0.26
N PRO A 102 -11.58 3.73 0.54
CA PRO A 102 -11.33 5.05 0.01
C PRO A 102 -9.90 5.13 -0.55
N SER A 103 -9.75 5.71 -1.74
CA SER A 103 -8.45 6.04 -2.33
C SER A 103 -8.01 7.40 -1.77
N LEU A 104 -6.98 7.43 -0.94
CA LEU A 104 -6.54 8.66 -0.28
C LEU A 104 -5.22 9.16 -0.86
N LEU A 105 -5.14 10.48 -1.07
CA LEU A 105 -3.94 11.16 -1.54
C LEU A 105 -3.58 12.27 -0.55
N LYS A 106 -2.39 12.21 0.05
CA LYS A 106 -1.83 13.28 0.85
C LYS A 106 -0.80 14.05 0.05
N ILE A 107 -1.04 15.33 -0.16
CA ILE A 107 -0.10 16.25 -0.82
C ILE A 107 0.59 17.06 0.27
N VAL A 108 1.93 17.06 0.26
CA VAL A 108 2.76 17.81 1.21
C VAL A 108 3.63 18.80 0.44
N ASP A 109 3.47 20.07 0.78
CA ASP A 109 4.28 21.18 0.30
C ASP A 109 4.87 21.97 1.50
N TYR A 110 5.66 23.02 1.25
CA TYR A 110 6.39 23.78 2.27
C TYR A 110 5.56 24.24 3.47
N GLU A 111 4.32 24.68 3.23
CA GLU A 111 3.48 25.32 4.24
C GLU A 111 2.23 24.51 4.57
N LYS A 112 1.86 23.55 3.72
CA LYS A 112 0.55 22.90 3.77
C LYS A 112 0.65 21.41 3.53
N SER A 113 -0.09 20.66 4.32
CA SER A 113 -0.40 19.26 4.05
C SER A 113 -1.90 19.10 3.85
N GLU A 114 -2.31 18.55 2.72
CA GLU A 114 -3.72 18.36 2.38
C GLU A 114 -4.00 16.88 2.11
N THR A 115 -5.05 16.33 2.73
CA THR A 115 -5.54 14.98 2.44
C THR A 115 -6.79 15.04 1.56
N ARG A 116 -6.70 14.45 0.38
CA ARG A 116 -7.76 14.37 -0.63
C ARG A 116 -8.32 12.96 -0.71
N LEU A 117 -9.64 12.87 -0.94
CA LEU A 117 -10.30 11.63 -1.32
C LEU A 117 -10.32 11.55 -2.84
N ASN A 118 -9.51 10.66 -3.40
CA ASN A 118 -9.31 10.45 -4.84
C ASN A 118 -10.16 9.27 -5.37
N GLY A 119 -11.43 9.21 -4.95
CA GLY A 119 -12.34 8.12 -5.28
C GLY A 119 -12.18 6.91 -4.36
N PHE A 120 -12.43 5.72 -4.91
CA PHE A 120 -12.48 4.46 -4.18
C PHE A 120 -11.75 3.37 -4.95
N LEU A 121 -11.21 2.40 -4.22
CA LEU A 121 -10.63 1.17 -4.73
C LEU A 121 -11.52 0.02 -4.28
N ILE A 122 -12.11 -0.67 -5.24
CA ILE A 122 -12.81 -1.93 -5.03
C ILE A 122 -11.77 -3.04 -5.22
N ARG A 123 -11.62 -3.91 -4.23
CA ARG A 123 -10.63 -4.99 -4.22
C ARG A 123 -11.30 -6.30 -4.63
N PHE A 124 -10.59 -7.11 -5.40
CA PHE A 124 -10.94 -8.47 -5.77
C PHE A 124 -9.75 -9.37 -5.36
N GLU A 125 -10.01 -10.54 -4.76
CA GLU A 125 -8.95 -11.52 -4.48
C GLU A 125 -8.69 -12.46 -5.68
N LYS A 126 -9.67 -12.56 -6.59
CA LYS A 126 -9.58 -13.22 -7.89
C LYS A 126 -10.54 -12.54 -8.86
N ALA A 127 -10.22 -12.51 -10.15
CA ALA A 127 -11.08 -11.94 -11.17
C ALA A 127 -10.80 -12.53 -12.54
N HIS A 128 -11.73 -12.40 -13.47
CA HIS A 128 -11.52 -12.72 -14.87
C HIS A 128 -11.17 -11.45 -15.66
N ILE A 129 -10.14 -11.55 -16.50
CA ILE A 129 -9.75 -10.52 -17.47
C ILE A 129 -9.87 -11.17 -18.85
N GLY A 130 -10.89 -10.84 -19.62
CA GLY A 130 -11.23 -11.64 -20.79
C GLY A 130 -11.61 -13.06 -20.40
N TYR A 131 -10.94 -14.02 -21.01
CA TYR A 131 -11.13 -15.44 -20.73
C TYR A 131 -10.17 -15.96 -19.64
N ASP A 132 -9.19 -15.14 -19.24
CA ASP A 132 -8.13 -15.55 -18.33
C ASP A 132 -8.55 -15.32 -16.88
N LEU A 133 -8.32 -16.32 -16.02
CA LEU A 133 -8.47 -16.17 -14.58
C LEU A 133 -7.21 -15.50 -14.01
N PHE A 134 -7.38 -14.31 -13.46
CA PHE A 134 -6.38 -13.62 -12.68
C PHE A 134 -6.52 -14.00 -11.19
N ALA A 135 -5.69 -14.94 -10.74
CA ALA A 135 -5.71 -15.49 -9.39
C ALA A 135 -4.83 -14.69 -8.39
N ASP A 136 -4.88 -13.36 -8.46
CA ASP A 136 -4.19 -12.46 -7.53
C ASP A 136 -5.03 -11.19 -7.31
N ARG A 137 -4.60 -10.36 -6.37
CA ARG A 137 -5.29 -9.12 -6.00
C ARG A 137 -5.32 -8.13 -7.14
N LEU A 138 -6.53 -7.75 -7.50
CA LEU A 138 -6.82 -6.73 -8.48
C LEU A 138 -7.70 -5.65 -7.86
N TYR A 139 -7.53 -4.42 -8.34
CA TYR A 139 -8.32 -3.29 -7.88
C TYR A 139 -9.08 -2.64 -9.03
N LEU A 140 -10.33 -2.23 -8.79
CA LEU A 140 -11.08 -1.36 -9.68
C LEU A 140 -11.16 0.03 -9.05
N GLN A 141 -10.60 1.03 -9.74
CA GLN A 141 -10.68 2.42 -9.31
C GLN A 141 -11.98 3.06 -9.81
N VAL A 142 -12.78 3.56 -8.88
CA VAL A 142 -14.07 4.17 -9.17
C VAL A 142 -14.21 5.55 -8.52
N GLY A 143 -15.00 6.40 -9.17
CA GLY A 143 -15.33 7.73 -8.66
C GLY A 143 -16.57 7.75 -7.75
N GLN A 144 -16.84 8.91 -7.18
CA GLN A 144 -18.00 9.14 -6.31
C GLN A 144 -19.34 8.78 -6.98
N ARG A 145 -19.50 9.09 -8.27
CA ARG A 145 -20.74 8.79 -9.03
C ARG A 145 -21.05 7.30 -9.04
N PHE A 146 -20.02 6.46 -9.15
CA PHE A 146 -20.17 5.01 -9.13
C PHE A 146 -20.66 4.54 -7.75
N ILE A 147 -20.00 4.98 -6.67
CA ILE A 147 -20.39 4.62 -5.30
C ILE A 147 -21.82 5.04 -4.98
N ARG A 148 -22.24 6.23 -5.41
CA ARG A 148 -23.62 6.70 -5.18
C ARG A 148 -24.66 5.92 -5.98
N LYS A 149 -24.30 5.41 -7.15
CA LYS A 149 -25.23 4.69 -8.03
C LYS A 149 -25.37 3.22 -7.65
N TYR A 150 -24.25 2.55 -7.38
CA TYR A 150 -24.20 1.10 -7.18
C TYR A 150 -24.01 0.68 -5.72
N SER A 151 -23.56 1.59 -4.84
CA SER A 151 -23.35 1.33 -3.41
C SER A 151 -22.61 0.03 -3.11
N PRO A 152 -21.42 -0.20 -3.69
CA PRO A 152 -20.83 -1.52 -3.71
C PRO A 152 -20.44 -2.04 -2.33
N ALA A 153 -20.79 -3.30 -2.07
CA ALA A 153 -20.51 -4.02 -0.84
C ALA A 153 -19.71 -5.29 -1.10
N GLU A 154 -19.24 -5.92 -0.02
CA GLU A 154 -18.58 -7.23 -0.12
C GLU A 154 -19.54 -8.28 -0.67
N ARG A 155 -19.01 -9.24 -1.43
CA ARG A 155 -19.73 -10.33 -2.10
C ARG A 155 -20.66 -9.91 -3.24
N ASP A 156 -20.78 -8.63 -3.53
CA ASP A 156 -21.43 -8.19 -4.77
C ASP A 156 -20.57 -8.59 -5.98
N TYR A 157 -21.21 -8.72 -7.14
CA TYR A 157 -20.53 -9.09 -8.38
C TYR A 157 -20.58 -7.96 -9.40
N ILE A 158 -19.45 -7.70 -10.05
CA ILE A 158 -19.30 -6.68 -11.09
C ILE A 158 -18.81 -7.34 -12.36
N GLU A 159 -19.43 -6.98 -13.48
CA GLU A 159 -18.90 -7.21 -14.82
C GLU A 159 -18.85 -5.87 -15.58
N CYS A 160 -17.71 -5.55 -16.18
CA CYS A 160 -17.56 -4.31 -16.94
C CYS A 160 -16.41 -4.36 -17.95
N GLN A 161 -16.29 -3.32 -18.76
CA GLN A 161 -15.07 -3.05 -19.52
C GLN A 161 -14.27 -1.93 -18.86
N ALA A 162 -12.99 -2.15 -18.60
CA ALA A 162 -12.11 -1.17 -17.98
C ALA A 162 -10.71 -1.19 -18.61
N VAL A 163 -9.95 -0.12 -18.42
CA VAL A 163 -8.56 -0.02 -18.89
C VAL A 163 -7.65 -0.60 -17.82
N LEU A 164 -6.82 -1.56 -18.19
CA LEU A 164 -5.84 -2.14 -17.27
C LEU A 164 -4.63 -1.20 -17.14
N LYS A 165 -4.26 -0.87 -15.91
CA LYS A 165 -3.09 -0.06 -15.56
C LYS A 165 -2.29 -0.75 -14.46
N THR A 166 -1.01 -0.39 -14.37
CA THR A 166 -0.16 -0.76 -13.24
C THR A 166 0.07 0.44 -12.34
N ASP A 167 -0.15 0.27 -11.04
CA ASP A 167 0.16 1.27 -10.04
C ASP A 167 1.08 0.70 -8.95
N ARG A 168 2.39 0.96 -9.10
CA ARG A 168 3.42 0.66 -8.09
C ARG A 168 3.38 -0.80 -7.61
N GLY A 169 3.28 -1.73 -8.56
CA GLY A 169 3.17 -3.17 -8.31
C GLY A 169 1.75 -3.67 -8.09
N ARG A 170 0.71 -2.83 -8.26
CA ARG A 170 -0.70 -3.26 -8.27
C ARG A 170 -1.23 -3.30 -9.69
N VAL A 171 -2.07 -4.28 -9.99
CA VAL A 171 -2.93 -4.25 -11.18
C VAL A 171 -4.21 -3.49 -10.82
N VAL A 172 -4.49 -2.42 -11.56
CA VAL A 172 -5.64 -1.54 -11.32
C VAL A 172 -6.41 -1.35 -12.62
N MET A 173 -7.70 -1.63 -12.57
CA MET A 173 -8.66 -1.34 -13.62
C MET A 173 -9.19 0.08 -13.42
N ILE A 174 -9.16 0.90 -14.47
CA ILE A 174 -9.63 2.30 -14.43
C ILE A 174 -10.69 2.56 -15.50
N ASN A 175 -11.47 3.62 -15.33
CA ASN A 175 -12.48 4.08 -16.28
C ASN A 175 -13.47 2.97 -16.71
N PRO A 176 -14.19 2.35 -15.75
CA PRO A 176 -15.16 1.31 -16.06
C PRO A 176 -16.32 1.84 -16.92
N THR A 177 -16.74 1.03 -17.89
CA THR A 177 -17.84 1.27 -18.83
C THR A 177 -18.62 -0.03 -19.02
N ARG A 178 -19.86 0.04 -19.52
CA ARG A 178 -20.73 -1.15 -19.73
C ARG A 178 -20.82 -2.01 -18.46
N ILE A 179 -21.23 -1.37 -17.36
CA ILE A 179 -21.22 -1.99 -16.03
C ILE A 179 -22.52 -2.77 -15.85
N GLU A 180 -22.37 -4.07 -15.62
CA GLU A 180 -23.37 -4.97 -15.10
C GLU A 180 -23.05 -5.25 -13.63
N TYR A 181 -24.09 -5.21 -12.81
CA TYR A 181 -23.95 -5.20 -11.36
C TYR A 181 -24.98 -6.10 -10.71
N THR A 182 -24.52 -7.03 -9.88
CA THR A 182 -25.38 -7.96 -9.14
C THR A 182 -25.18 -7.72 -7.64
N ASN A 183 -26.25 -7.27 -6.98
CA ASN A 183 -26.28 -7.07 -5.53
C ASN A 183 -26.45 -8.40 -4.79
N GLY A 184 -25.67 -8.60 -3.74
CA GLY A 184 -25.76 -9.73 -2.81
C GLY A 184 -26.42 -9.39 -1.47
N ASP A 185 -27.28 -8.37 -1.44
CA ASP A 185 -27.99 -7.83 -0.26
C ASP A 185 -27.11 -7.28 0.89
N ASN A 186 -25.79 -7.18 0.68
CA ASN A 186 -24.88 -6.64 1.69
C ASN A 186 -24.87 -5.11 1.69
N LEU A 187 -24.69 -4.53 2.88
CA LEU A 187 -24.52 -3.09 3.03
C LEU A 187 -23.04 -2.70 2.90
N PRO A 188 -22.73 -1.56 2.24
CA PRO A 188 -21.37 -1.08 2.14
C PRO A 188 -20.84 -0.72 3.52
N LEU A 189 -19.73 -1.35 3.91
CA LEU A 189 -19.09 -1.06 5.18
C LEU A 189 -18.53 0.36 5.23
N ILE A 190 -18.03 0.85 4.08
CA ILE A 190 -17.59 2.22 3.88
C ILE A 190 -18.39 2.83 2.73
N ASP A 191 -19.30 3.75 3.07
CA ASP A 191 -19.96 4.62 2.11
C ASP A 191 -19.19 5.94 1.92
N TYR A 192 -19.74 6.82 1.07
CA TYR A 192 -19.12 8.11 0.79
C TYR A 192 -19.00 9.01 2.05
N SER A 193 -20.01 9.02 2.90
CA SER A 193 -20.05 9.86 4.10
C SER A 193 -19.01 9.40 5.12
N ARG A 194 -18.92 8.09 5.38
CA ARG A 194 -17.90 7.47 6.23
C ARG A 194 -16.50 7.70 5.68
N ALA A 195 -16.32 7.64 4.37
CA ALA A 195 -15.03 7.95 3.74
C ALA A 195 -14.61 9.42 3.96
N LEU A 196 -15.54 10.38 3.90
CA LEU A 196 -15.25 11.79 4.19
C LEU A 196 -14.88 12.03 5.65
N VAL A 197 -15.61 11.40 6.57
CA VAL A 197 -15.28 11.45 8.01
C VAL A 197 -13.89 10.85 8.22
N GLY A 198 -13.66 9.61 7.75
CA GLY A 198 -12.39 8.92 7.89
C GLY A 198 -11.21 9.66 7.23
N ARG A 199 -11.42 10.35 6.11
CA ARG A 199 -10.40 11.24 5.51
C ARG A 199 -9.96 12.32 6.50
N THR A 200 -10.89 12.86 7.28
CA THR A 200 -10.68 14.01 8.15
C THR A 200 -10.15 13.60 9.52
N THR A 201 -10.68 12.53 10.10
CA THR A 201 -10.36 12.07 11.45
C THR A 201 -9.30 10.96 11.49
N GLY A 202 -9.00 10.36 10.33
CA GLY A 202 -8.04 9.28 10.26
C GLY A 202 -6.60 9.73 10.50
N VAL A 203 -5.72 8.74 10.69
CA VAL A 203 -4.31 8.98 11.00
C VAL A 203 -3.41 7.99 10.25
N ILE A 204 -2.17 8.40 10.01
CA ILE A 204 -1.14 7.50 9.49
C ILE A 204 -0.72 6.55 10.61
N VAL A 205 -0.77 5.25 10.34
CA VAL A 205 -0.27 4.23 11.27
C VAL A 205 1.26 4.34 11.36
N LYS A 206 1.76 4.50 12.59
CA LYS A 206 3.18 4.80 12.87
C LYS A 206 4.04 3.54 13.01
N ASP A 207 3.46 2.43 13.44
CA ASP A 207 4.12 1.16 13.71
C ASP A 207 3.91 0.12 12.58
N ASN A 208 4.19 -1.16 12.87
CA ASN A 208 4.09 -2.23 11.89
C ASN A 208 2.63 -2.49 11.48
N CYS A 209 2.26 -2.01 10.29
CA CYS A 209 0.93 -2.16 9.71
C CYS A 209 0.60 -3.57 9.18
N ALA A 210 1.45 -4.59 9.40
CA ALA A 210 1.13 -5.97 9.02
C ALA A 210 -0.20 -6.45 9.64
N LEU A 211 -0.47 -6.03 10.88
CA LEU A 211 -1.71 -6.30 11.60
C LEU A 211 -2.95 -5.61 11.01
N CYS A 212 -2.75 -4.60 10.17
CA CYS A 212 -3.84 -3.87 9.54
C CYS A 212 -4.22 -4.43 8.17
N LYS A 213 -3.46 -5.40 7.64
CA LYS A 213 -3.79 -6.05 6.37
C LYS A 213 -5.14 -6.76 6.50
N GLY A 214 -6.09 -6.43 5.63
CA GLY A 214 -7.45 -6.96 5.68
C GLY A 214 -8.39 -6.27 6.66
N CYS A 215 -7.91 -5.27 7.42
CA CYS A 215 -8.80 -4.45 8.23
C CYS A 215 -9.71 -3.61 7.32
N PRO A 216 -11.04 -3.63 7.51
CA PRO A 216 -11.94 -2.87 6.65
C PRO A 216 -11.78 -1.36 6.78
N TYR A 217 -11.29 -0.87 7.92
CA TYR A 217 -11.05 0.55 8.17
C TYR A 217 -9.64 1.00 7.79
N GLY A 218 -8.84 0.09 7.24
CA GLY A 218 -7.50 0.37 6.78
C GLY A 218 -7.48 0.75 5.30
N ALA A 219 -6.96 1.93 4.99
CA ALA A 219 -6.82 2.41 3.62
C ALA A 219 -5.35 2.62 3.27
N LEU A 220 -5.00 2.38 2.00
CA LEU A 220 -3.72 2.80 1.47
C LEU A 220 -3.80 4.28 1.09
N MET A 221 -2.86 5.07 1.60
CA MET A 221 -2.74 6.48 1.29
C MET A 221 -1.45 6.73 0.52
N ASP A 222 -1.58 7.28 -0.68
CA ASP A 222 -0.45 7.77 -1.45
C ASP A 222 -0.04 9.15 -0.92
N VAL A 223 1.24 9.33 -0.66
CA VAL A 223 1.83 10.58 -0.20
C VAL A 223 2.70 11.14 -1.30
N VAL A 224 2.42 12.36 -1.74
CA VAL A 224 3.21 13.11 -2.73
C VAL A 224 3.81 14.31 -2.00
N ILE A 225 5.12 14.31 -1.82
CA ILE A 225 5.91 15.47 -1.40
C ILE A 225 6.33 16.18 -2.69
N ILE A 226 5.94 17.44 -2.85
CA ILE A 226 6.27 18.21 -4.07
C ILE A 226 7.66 18.84 -3.97
N ARG A 227 8.10 19.24 -2.76
CA ARG A 227 9.38 19.94 -2.52
C ARG A 227 9.96 19.63 -1.12
N PRO A 228 11.29 19.75 -0.91
CA PRO A 228 12.33 20.23 -1.84
C PRO A 228 12.81 19.19 -2.86
N GLN A 229 12.58 17.90 -2.61
CA GLN A 229 12.76 16.84 -3.61
C GLN A 229 11.43 16.11 -3.78
N PRO A 230 10.93 15.96 -5.01
CA PRO A 230 9.70 15.23 -5.24
C PRO A 230 9.90 13.80 -4.76
N ASN A 231 9.08 13.41 -3.80
CA ASN A 231 9.11 12.07 -3.25
C ASN A 231 7.69 11.57 -3.12
N GLN A 232 7.45 10.36 -3.61
CA GLN A 232 6.14 9.78 -3.57
C GLN A 232 6.22 8.37 -3.01
N TYR A 233 5.55 8.14 -1.89
CA TYR A 233 5.52 6.85 -1.19
C TYR A 233 4.11 6.53 -0.71
N ARG A 234 3.91 5.33 -0.16
CA ARG A 234 2.61 4.87 0.33
C ARG A 234 2.68 4.64 1.82
N ARG A 235 1.64 5.04 2.53
CA ARG A 235 1.47 4.77 3.96
C ARG A 235 0.14 4.08 4.21
N PHE A 236 0.07 3.36 5.32
CA PHE A 236 -1.17 2.81 5.80
C PHE A 236 -1.90 3.87 6.62
N TYR A 237 -3.18 4.07 6.36
CA TYR A 237 -4.02 5.08 6.97
C TYR A 237 -5.21 4.42 7.66
N CYS A 238 -5.39 4.69 8.95
CA CYS A 238 -6.52 4.18 9.71
C CYS A 238 -7.65 5.21 9.69
N LEU A 239 -8.79 4.86 9.09
CA LEU A 239 -9.98 5.72 9.02
C LEU A 239 -10.65 5.93 10.38
N ARG A 240 -10.26 5.14 11.39
CA ARG A 240 -10.78 5.20 12.76
C ARG A 240 -9.89 6.01 13.71
N GLY A 241 -8.80 6.61 13.21
CA GLY A 241 -7.93 7.47 14.02
C GLY A 241 -6.95 6.73 14.94
N ILE A 242 -6.68 5.44 14.68
CA ILE A 242 -5.75 4.64 15.49
C ILE A 242 -4.34 4.75 14.92
N GLU A 243 -3.43 5.34 15.70
CA GLU A 243 -2.03 5.56 15.28
C GLU A 243 -1.14 4.32 15.42
N ILE A 244 -1.45 3.45 16.38
CA ILE A 244 -0.64 2.27 16.73
C ILE A 244 -1.46 1.00 16.47
N ALA A 245 -1.08 0.23 15.45
CA ALA A 245 -1.77 -0.96 14.98
C ALA A 245 -1.89 -2.05 16.06
N ARG A 246 -0.84 -2.23 16.88
CA ARG A 246 -0.82 -3.27 17.92
C ARG A 246 -1.89 -3.05 19.01
N GLU A 247 -2.24 -1.79 19.27
CA GLU A 247 -3.20 -1.34 20.29
C GLU A 247 -4.62 -1.14 19.72
N CYS A 248 -4.87 -1.56 18.47
CA CYS A 248 -6.15 -1.37 17.80
C CYS A 248 -7.29 -2.18 18.46
N PRO A 249 -8.33 -1.54 19.03
CA PRO A 249 -9.48 -2.24 19.62
C PRO A 249 -10.27 -3.06 18.60
N ILE A 250 -10.39 -2.60 17.36
CA ILE A 250 -11.12 -3.30 16.29
C ILE A 250 -10.48 -4.67 16.01
N ARG A 251 -9.15 -4.76 16.10
CA ARG A 251 -8.43 -6.03 15.96
C ARG A 251 -8.74 -6.96 17.14
N LEU A 252 -8.80 -6.43 18.35
CA LEU A 252 -9.16 -7.20 19.55
C LEU A 252 -10.58 -7.74 19.44
N GLU A 253 -11.54 -6.90 19.03
CA GLU A 253 -12.93 -7.31 18.76
C GLU A 253 -13.01 -8.40 17.69
N ALA A 254 -12.29 -8.25 16.57
CA ALA A 254 -12.26 -9.26 15.52
C ALA A 254 -11.68 -10.60 16.01
N LYS A 255 -10.62 -10.56 16.83
CA LYS A 255 -10.08 -11.78 17.46
C LYS A 255 -11.10 -12.39 18.42
N ILE A 256 -11.74 -11.61 19.28
CA ILE A 256 -12.75 -12.11 20.22
C ILE A 256 -13.93 -12.74 19.46
N ARG A 257 -14.36 -12.19 18.33
CA ARG A 257 -15.42 -12.81 17.51
C ARG A 257 -15.00 -14.11 16.84
N LEU A 258 -13.73 -14.24 16.46
CA LEU A 258 -13.19 -15.45 15.83
C LEU A 258 -12.93 -16.57 16.85
N TYR A 259 -12.49 -16.24 18.06
CA TYR A 259 -12.10 -17.21 19.10
C TYR A 259 -13.09 -17.34 20.27
N GLY A 260 -14.05 -16.42 20.41
CA GLY A 260 -15.07 -16.44 21.47
C GLY A 260 -16.28 -17.34 21.17
N ASN A 261 -16.25 -18.06 20.05
CA ASN A 261 -17.25 -19.07 19.68
C ASN A 261 -16.74 -20.51 19.89
N GLU A 262 -15.55 -20.71 20.43
CA GLU A 262 -15.17 -22.02 20.95
C GLU A 262 -15.87 -22.21 22.30
N PRO A 263 -16.76 -23.22 22.47
CA PRO A 263 -17.25 -23.55 23.79
C PRO A 263 -16.03 -23.88 24.65
N ALA A 264 -15.92 -23.25 25.82
CA ALA A 264 -14.94 -23.64 26.82
C ALA A 264 -15.21 -25.10 27.17
N GLU A 265 -14.38 -26.02 26.66
CA GLU A 265 -14.30 -27.36 27.20
C GLU A 265 -13.83 -27.23 28.66
N ILE A 266 -14.74 -27.61 29.56
CA ILE A 266 -14.53 -27.72 31.02
C ILE A 266 -13.62 -28.93 31.28
#